data_AF-A0A928U4Z7-F1
#
_entry.id   AF-A0A928U4Z7-F1
#
_cell.length_a   1.000
_cell.length_b   1.000
_cell.length_c   1.000
_cell.angle_alpha   90.00
_cell.angle_beta   90.00
_cell.angle_gamma   90.00
#
_symmetry.space_group_name_H-M   'P 1'
#
loop_
_entity.id
_entity.type
_entity.pdbx_description
1 polymer ?
#
loop_
_entity_poly.entity_id
_entity_poly.type
_entity_poly.pdbx_seq_one_letter_code
_entity_poly.pdbx_strand_id
1 'polypeptide(L)' 'MSKEDLLESYAGVPEVAKRLNVHPESVRRLIRQGKLPAIKFGNKWLVEKATLEQYASRYDPRPGNKATLL' A
#
# COMPACT_ATOMS: atom_id res chain seq x y z
N MET A 1 -9.27 6.45 21.87
CA MET A 1 -8.42 6.11 20.72
C MET A 1 -7.42 7.23 20.59
N SER A 2 -6.16 6.94 20.91
CA SER A 2 -5.11 7.94 20.97
C SER A 2 -4.71 8.31 19.54
N LYS A 3 -4.23 9.54 19.33
CA LYS A 3 -3.82 10.04 18.00
C LYS A 3 -2.67 9.21 17.41
N GLU A 4 -1.94 8.51 18.27
CA GLU A 4 -0.87 7.56 17.97
C GLU A 4 -1.38 6.32 17.24
N ASP A 5 -2.50 5.73 17.70
CA ASP A 5 -3.10 4.51 17.12
C ASP A 5 -3.52 4.70 15.65
N LEU A 6 -3.99 5.90 15.31
CA LEU A 6 -4.42 6.25 13.96
C LEU A 6 -3.24 6.39 12.99
N LEU A 7 -2.11 6.91 13.45
CA LEU A 7 -0.88 6.97 12.66
C LEU A 7 -0.27 5.58 12.48
N GLU A 8 -0.43 4.71 13.48
CA GLU A 8 0.02 3.34 13.39
C GLU A 8 -0.78 2.51 12.38
N SER A 9 -2.05 2.83 12.21
CA SER A 9 -2.96 2.08 11.34
C SER A 9 -2.78 2.37 9.84
N TYR A 10 -2.20 3.51 9.45
CA TYR A 10 -2.07 3.92 8.05
C TYR A 10 -0.61 4.15 7.65
N ALA A 11 -0.21 3.57 6.52
CA ALA A 11 1.08 3.74 5.89
C ALA A 11 0.99 4.64 4.65
N GLY A 12 1.94 5.56 4.49
CA GLY A 12 2.08 6.35 3.27
C GLY A 12 2.75 5.58 2.14
N VAL A 13 2.64 6.07 0.91
CA VAL A 13 3.34 5.54 -0.28
C VAL A 13 4.82 5.15 -0.03
N PRO A 14 5.68 6.00 0.57
CA PRO A 14 7.09 5.64 0.79
C PRO A 14 7.28 4.50 1.81
N GLU A 15 6.37 4.36 2.77
CA GLU A 15 6.42 3.28 3.77
C GLU A 15 5.95 1.95 3.16
N VAL A 16 4.85 2.00 2.40
CA VAL A 16 4.35 0.89 1.59
C VAL A 16 5.43 0.39 0.61
N ALA A 17 6.13 1.31 -0.05
CA ALA A 17 7.21 0.99 -0.98
C ALA A 17 8.34 0.20 -0.32
N LYS A 18 8.77 0.63 0.87
CA LYS A 18 9.77 -0.09 1.68
C LYS A 18 9.25 -1.47 2.09
N ARG A 19 7.99 -1.56 2.53
CA ARG A 19 7.39 -2.82 2.99
C ARG A 19 7.25 -3.87 1.90
N LEU A 20 6.90 -3.44 0.68
CA LEU A 20 6.77 -4.29 -0.50
C LEU A 20 8.09 -4.48 -1.26
N ASN A 21 9.16 -3.79 -0.84
CA ASN A 21 10.46 -3.74 -1.51
C ASN A 21 10.36 -3.35 -3.00
N VAL A 22 9.54 -2.34 -3.31
CA VAL A 22 9.32 -1.81 -4.67
C VAL A 22 9.51 -0.31 -4.72
N HIS A 23 9.66 0.24 -5.92
CA HIS A 23 9.76 1.67 -6.12
C HIS A 23 8.44 2.39 -5.75
N PRO A 24 8.46 3.59 -5.14
CA PRO A 24 7.25 4.37 -4.83
C PRO A 24 6.33 4.63 -6.03
N GLU A 25 6.89 4.81 -7.23
CA GLU A 25 6.09 4.90 -8.46
C GLU A 25 5.31 3.61 -8.75
N SER A 26 5.88 2.44 -8.47
CA SER A 26 5.16 1.18 -8.59
C SER A 26 3.97 1.12 -7.64
N VAL A 27 4.12 1.62 -6.41
CA VAL A 27 3.02 1.73 -5.44
C VAL A 27 1.93 2.67 -5.97
N ARG A 28 2.29 3.87 -6.46
CA ARG A 28 1.32 4.81 -7.08
C ARG A 28 0.60 4.17 -8.26
N ARG A 29 1.32 3.39 -9.08
CA ARG A 29 0.75 2.63 -10.19
C ARG A 29 -0.23 1.56 -9.70
N LEU A 30 0.08 0.81 -8.65
CA LEU A 30 -0.83 -0.19 -8.07
C LEU A 30 -2.11 0.45 -7.53
N ILE A 31 -1.99 1.61 -6.87
CA ILE A 31 -3.13 2.40 -6.39
C ILE A 31 -3.98 2.88 -7.57
N ARG A 32 -3.38 3.45 -8.61
CA ARG A 32 -4.11 3.88 -9.82
C ARG A 32 -4.78 2.71 -10.56
N GLN A 33 -4.21 1.51 -10.48
CA GLN A 33 -4.78 0.29 -11.06
C GLN A 33 -5.90 -0.31 -10.20
N GLY A 34 -6.14 0.20 -8.98
CA GLY A 34 -7.11 -0.36 -8.03
C GLY A 34 -6.67 -1.68 -7.41
N LYS A 35 -5.41 -2.08 -7.54
CA LYS A 35 -4.88 -3.34 -6.99
C LYS A 35 -4.52 -3.25 -5.52
N LEU A 36 -4.14 -2.06 -5.08
CA LEU A 36 -3.82 -1.76 -3.70
C LEU A 36 -4.84 -0.73 -3.19
N PRO A 37 -5.73 -1.12 -2.27
CA PRO A 37 -6.70 -0.20 -1.70
C PRO A 37 -5.98 0.94 -0.97
N ALA A 38 -6.28 2.18 -1.34
CA ALA A 38 -5.70 3.36 -0.73
C ALA A 38 -6.72 4.49 -0.64
N ILE A 39 -6.65 5.24 0.46
CA ILE A 39 -7.46 6.41 0.73
C ILE A 39 -6.68 7.66 0.33
N LYS A 40 -7.31 8.56 -0.41
CA LYS A 40 -6.73 9.86 -0.73
C LYS A 40 -6.94 10.82 0.44
N PHE A 41 -5.86 11.24 1.08
CA PHE A 41 -5.89 12.22 2.16
C PHE A 41 -5.12 13.48 1.72
N GLY A 42 -5.87 14.49 1.27
CA GLY A 42 -5.32 15.69 0.65
C GLY A 42 -4.51 15.35 -0.60
N ASN A 43 -3.20 15.64 -0.56
CA ASN A 43 -2.24 15.36 -1.64
C ASN A 43 -1.50 14.03 -1.50
N LYS A 44 -1.81 13.23 -0.47
CA LYS A 44 -1.14 11.97 -0.17
C LYS A 44 -2.10 10.79 -0.31
N TRP A 45 -1.53 9.64 -0.64
CA TRP A 45 -2.23 8.35 -0.57
C TRP A 45 -1.82 7.63 0.71
N LEU A 46 -2.82 7.14 1.43
CA LEU A 46 -2.67 6.36 2.66
C LEU A 46 -3.23 4.96 2.42
N VAL A 47 -2.49 3.95 2.83
CA VAL A 47 -2.86 2.55 2.75
C VAL A 47 -2.97 2.04 4.19
N GLU A 48 -4.07 1.37 4.51
CA GLU A 48 -4.23 0.76 5.82
C GLU A 48 -3.19 -0.37 6.00
N LYS A 49 -2.49 -0.42 7.13
CA LYS A 49 -1.44 -1.42 7.38
C LYS A 49 -1.99 -2.85 7.39
N ALA A 50 -3.20 -3.07 7.92
CA ALA A 50 -3.85 -4.38 7.88
C ALA A 50 -4.03 -4.87 6.42
N THR A 51 -4.49 -3.98 5.54
CA THR A 51 -4.64 -4.25 4.10
C THR A 51 -3.27 -4.43 3.43
N LEU A 52 -2.27 -3.62 3.79
CA LEU A 52 -0.90 -3.72 3.28
C LEU A 52 -0.27 -5.08 3.60
N GLU A 53 -0.42 -5.57 4.83
CA GLU A 53 0.12 -6.87 5.26
C GLU A 53 -0.55 -8.02 4.50
N GLN A 54 -1.88 -7.98 4.34
CA GLN A 54 -2.61 -8.95 3.52
C GLN A 54 -2.14 -8.93 2.06
N TYR A 55 -1.93 -7.73 1.49
CA TYR A 55 -1.42 -7.58 0.14
C TYR A 55 0.01 -8.14 0.04
N ALA A 56 0.88 -7.77 0.98
CA ALA A 56 2.28 -8.17 1.00
C ALA A 56 2.46 -9.70 1.09
N SER A 57 1.59 -10.39 1.84
CA SER A 57 1.58 -11.85 1.91
C SER A 57 1.31 -12.52 0.56
N ARG A 58 0.51 -11.88 -0.30
CA ARG A 58 0.12 -12.39 -1.62
C ARG A 58 0.89 -11.74 -2.78
N TYR A 59 1.73 -10.76 -2.48
CA TYR A 59 2.43 -9.96 -3.47
C TYR A 59 3.70 -10.67 -3.94
N ASP A 60 3.73 -11.02 -5.23
CA ASP A 60 4.95 -11.47 -5.90
C ASP A 60 5.46 -10.37 -6.84
N PRO A 61 6.64 -9.77 -6.58
CA PRO A 61 7.20 -8.70 -7.40
C PRO A 61 7.76 -9.17 -8.74
N ARG A 62 7.76 -10.48 -9.06
CA ARG A 62 8.28 -10.99 -10.33
C ARG A 62 7.57 -10.37 -11.54
N PRO A 63 8.32 -9.90 -12.56
CA PRO A 63 7.73 -9.35 -13.77
C PRO A 63 6.83 -10.40 -14.44
N GLY A 64 5.59 -10.00 -14.75
CA GLY A 64 4.56 -10.88 -15.30
C GLY A 64 3.48 -11.33 -14.30
N ASN A 65 3.73 -11.23 -12.99
CA ASN A 65 2.74 -11.62 -11.98
C ASN A 65 1.81 -10.43 -11.62
N LYS A 66 0.49 -10.61 -11.73
CA LYS A 66 -0.51 -9.58 -11.44
C LYS A 66 -1.12 -9.80 -10.06
N ALA A 67 -0.36 -9.57 -8.99
CA ALA A 67 -0.92 -9.57 -7.64
C ALA A 67 -2.08 -8.56 -7.53
N THR A 68 -3.29 -9.07 -7.33
CA THR A 68 -4.54 -8.32 -7.26
C THR A 68 -5.23 -8.73 -5.96
N LEU A 69 -5.51 -7.78 -5.07
CA LEU A 69 -6.46 -8.00 -3.98
C LEU A 69 -7.86 -7.96 -4.62
N LEU A 70 -8.51 -9.11 -4.65
CA LEU A 70 -9.92 -9.30 -5.02
C LEU A 70 -10.71 -9.42 -3.73
#